data_AF-A0A4Y2PI57-F1
#
_entry.id   AF-A0A4Y2PI57-F1
#
_cell.length_a   1.000
_cell.length_b   1.000
_cell.length_c   1.000
_cell.angle_alpha   90.00
_cell.angle_beta   90.00
_cell.angle_gamma   90.00
#
_symmetry.space_group_name_H-M   'P 1'
#
loop_
_entity.id
_entity.type
_entity.pdbx_description
1 polymer ?
#
loop_
_entity_poly.entity_id
_entity_poly.type
_entity_poly.pdbx_seq_one_letter_code
_entity_poly.pdbx_strand_id
1 'polypeptide(L)'
;MKITRKSLNERGDEIDLSSSPSESQMRSKLTSTGLISDIFGVSDRATAVIASSVSYDLGIISETDTSLVIDESKIRREKQKTRRAIGQIMDRLLVTKGIYFDVGKIILSFKKKYELKYNEE
;
A
#
# COMPACT_ATOMS: atom_id res chain seq x y z
N MET A 1 -24.96 -45.17 -48.58
CA MET A 1 -23.96 -44.22 -49.12
C MET A 1 -23.05 -43.80 -47.97
N LYS A 2 -21.79 -44.27 -47.94
CA LYS A 2 -20.83 -43.99 -46.86
C LYS A 2 -20.30 -42.56 -47.02
N ILE A 3 -20.37 -41.75 -45.97
CA ILE A 3 -19.71 -40.44 -45.92
C ILE A 3 -18.61 -40.53 -44.87
N THR A 4 -17.37 -40.74 -45.33
CA THR A 4 -16.15 -40.69 -44.52
C THR A 4 -15.73 -39.23 -44.41
N ARG A 5 -15.65 -38.68 -43.18
CA ARG A 5 -15.10 -37.33 -42.97
C ARG A 5 -13.61 -37.46 -42.68
N LYS A 6 -12.77 -36.88 -43.54
CA LYS A 6 -11.32 -36.73 -43.32
C LYS A 6 -11.09 -35.73 -42.18
N SER A 7 -10.11 -36.02 -41.32
CA SER A 7 -9.58 -35.07 -40.35
C SER A 7 -8.82 -33.97 -41.08
N LEU A 8 -9.16 -32.71 -40.82
CA LEU A 8 -8.33 -31.57 -41.18
C LEU A 8 -7.40 -31.30 -40.01
N ASN A 9 -6.24 -31.92 -40.08
CA ASN A 9 -5.03 -31.44 -39.45
C ASN A 9 -4.52 -30.26 -40.28
N GLU A 10 -5.03 -29.07 -39.99
CA GLU A 10 -4.51 -27.83 -40.54
C GLU A 10 -4.09 -26.90 -39.41
N ARG A 11 -2.79 -26.60 -39.46
CA ARG A 11 -2.02 -25.58 -38.74
C ARG A 11 -2.85 -24.33 -38.41
N GLY A 12 -3.27 -24.22 -37.16
CA GLY A 12 -3.53 -22.93 -36.52
C GLY A 12 -2.37 -22.67 -35.59
N ASP A 13 -1.61 -21.60 -35.84
CA ASP A 13 -0.68 -21.06 -34.86
C ASP A 13 -1.51 -20.67 -33.63
N GLU A 14 -1.50 -21.51 -32.60
CA GLU A 14 -2.06 -21.16 -31.30
C GLU A 14 -1.28 -19.96 -30.78
N ILE A 15 -1.83 -18.76 -30.98
CA ILE A 15 -1.50 -17.64 -30.12
C ILE A 15 -1.88 -18.06 -28.70
N ASP A 16 -0.88 -18.43 -27.92
CA ASP A 16 -1.01 -18.71 -26.51
C ASP A 16 -1.50 -17.43 -25.79
N LEU A 17 -2.82 -17.27 -25.75
CA LEU A 17 -3.54 -16.25 -24.99
C LEU A 17 -3.39 -16.46 -23.48
N SER A 18 -2.62 -17.45 -23.01
CA SER A 18 -2.32 -17.65 -21.58
C SER A 18 -1.28 -16.69 -21.02
N SER A 19 -0.62 -15.88 -21.87
CA SER A 19 0.15 -14.73 -21.39
C SER A 19 -0.79 -13.59 -20.99
N SER A 20 -1.56 -13.81 -19.92
CA SER A 20 -2.12 -12.69 -19.17
C SER A 20 -0.96 -11.73 -18.89
N PRO A 21 -1.03 -10.44 -19.25
CA PRO A 21 0.01 -9.50 -18.89
C PRO A 21 0.23 -9.66 -17.39
N SER A 22 1.47 -9.85 -16.96
CA SER A 22 1.79 -9.87 -15.54
C SER A 22 1.23 -8.57 -14.97
N GLU A 23 0.07 -8.64 -14.31
CA GLU A 23 -0.53 -7.51 -13.63
C GLU A 23 0.36 -7.24 -12.42
N SER A 24 1.49 -6.58 -12.68
CA SER A 24 2.31 -5.97 -11.66
C SER A 24 1.41 -4.98 -10.96
N GLN A 25 0.86 -5.39 -9.81
CA GLN A 25 0.00 -4.53 -9.02
C GLN A 25 0.76 -3.24 -8.73
N MET A 26 0.25 -2.12 -9.23
CA MET A 26 0.83 -0.81 -9.00
C MET A 26 0.69 -0.43 -7.51
N ARG A 27 1.75 -0.73 -6.75
CA ARG A 27 1.83 -0.47 -5.32
C ARG A 27 2.68 0.77 -5.07
N SER A 28 2.02 1.92 -4.99
CA SER A 28 2.62 3.14 -4.46
C SER A 28 2.91 2.98 -2.97
N LYS A 29 4.12 3.34 -2.54
CA LYS A 29 4.50 3.36 -1.11
C LYS A 29 3.99 4.66 -0.49
N LEU A 30 2.96 4.57 0.35
CA LEU A 30 2.36 5.73 1.04
C LEU A 30 2.60 5.67 2.54
N THR A 31 3.80 5.24 2.97
CA THR A 31 4.13 4.99 4.38
C THR A 31 3.88 6.22 5.25
N SER A 32 4.33 7.40 4.81
CA SER A 32 4.16 8.66 5.56
C SER A 32 2.68 9.05 5.65
N THR A 33 1.98 9.08 4.51
CA THR A 33 0.55 9.42 4.45
C THR A 33 -0.30 8.47 5.30
N GLY A 34 -0.04 7.16 5.20
CA GLY A 34 -0.71 6.14 5.99
C GLY A 34 -0.45 6.31 7.49
N LEU A 35 0.80 6.56 7.89
CA LEU A 35 1.17 6.78 9.30
C LEU A 35 0.50 8.03 9.87
N ILE A 36 0.58 9.16 9.18
CA ILE A 36 0.00 10.43 9.63
C ILE A 36 -1.53 10.30 9.71
N SER A 37 -2.16 9.74 8.68
CA SER A 37 -3.60 9.50 8.67
C SER A 37 -4.04 8.57 9.82
N ASP A 38 -3.24 7.56 10.17
CA ASP A 38 -3.52 6.67 11.29
C ASP A 38 -3.39 7.36 12.65
N ILE A 39 -2.35 8.18 12.82
CA ILE A 39 -2.10 8.96 14.06
C ILE A 39 -3.23 9.96 14.33
N PHE A 40 -3.67 10.67 13.29
CA PHE A 40 -4.73 11.67 13.42
C PHE A 40 -6.14 11.07 13.34
N GLY A 41 -6.28 9.75 13.18
CA GLY A 41 -7.59 9.08 13.09
C GLY A 41 -8.41 9.51 11.88
N VAL A 42 -7.77 9.95 10.79
CA VAL A 42 -8.46 10.42 9.58
C VAL A 42 -9.07 9.23 8.85
N SER A 43 -10.29 9.38 8.31
CA SER A 43 -10.91 8.35 7.48
C SER A 43 -10.04 7.98 6.27
N ASP A 44 -9.99 6.68 5.94
CA ASP A 44 -9.24 6.18 4.78
C ASP A 44 -9.72 6.83 3.49
N ARG A 45 -11.04 7.00 3.34
CA ARG A 45 -11.66 7.65 2.19
C ARG A 45 -11.29 9.13 2.10
N ALA A 46 -11.33 9.85 3.21
CA ALA A 46 -10.93 11.26 3.25
C ALA A 46 -9.45 11.43 2.88
N THR A 47 -8.60 10.56 3.40
CA THR A 47 -7.17 10.55 3.10
C THR A 47 -6.91 10.25 1.62
N ALA A 48 -7.63 9.29 1.03
CA ALA A 48 -7.51 8.92 -0.37
C ALA A 48 -7.92 10.08 -1.30
N VAL A 49 -9.02 10.78 -0.99
CA VAL A 49 -9.47 11.95 -1.75
C VAL A 49 -8.43 13.07 -1.70
N ILE A 50 -7.94 13.42 -0.50
CA ILE A 50 -6.92 14.47 -0.34
C ILE A 50 -5.64 14.08 -1.09
N ALA A 51 -5.15 12.85 -0.91
CA ALA A 51 -3.92 12.39 -1.55
C ALA A 51 -4.03 12.32 -3.07
N SER A 52 -5.18 11.89 -3.60
CA SER A 52 -5.45 11.89 -5.04
C SER A 52 -5.56 13.31 -5.59
N SER A 53 -6.26 14.22 -4.90
CA SER A 53 -6.33 15.64 -5.30
C SER A 53 -4.95 16.27 -5.40
N VAL A 54 -4.12 16.11 -4.35
CA VAL A 54 -2.75 16.63 -4.35
C VAL A 54 -1.93 16.00 -5.47
N SER A 55 -2.12 14.71 -5.74
CA SER A 55 -1.42 14.02 -6.83
C SER A 55 -1.86 14.52 -8.21
N TYR A 56 -3.11 14.97 -8.35
CA TYR A 56 -3.61 15.61 -9.57
C TYR A 56 -3.00 16.99 -9.76
N ASP A 57 -2.99 17.80 -8.71
CA ASP A 57 -2.39 19.15 -8.74
C ASP A 57 -0.88 19.12 -9.05
N LEU A 58 -0.18 18.06 -8.62
CA LEU A 58 1.23 17.82 -8.90
C LEU A 58 1.49 17.15 -10.26
N GLY A 59 0.46 16.82 -11.03
CA GLY A 59 0.58 16.14 -12.32
C GLY A 59 1.08 14.71 -12.25
N ILE A 60 1.03 14.07 -11.08
CA ILE A 60 1.35 12.64 -10.89
C ILE A 60 0.24 11.78 -11.49
N ILE A 61 -1.01 12.23 -11.35
CA ILE A 61 -2.16 11.68 -12.05
C ILE A 61 -2.73 12.74 -12.97
N SER A 62 -3.31 12.31 -14.08
CA SER A 62 -4.00 13.18 -15.03
C SER A 62 -5.34 12.55 -15.43
N GLU A 63 -6.12 13.26 -16.22
CA GLU A 63 -7.35 12.70 -16.82
C GLU A 63 -7.04 11.51 -17.74
N THR A 64 -5.85 11.47 -18.34
CA THR A 64 -5.45 10.42 -19.28
C THR A 64 -4.72 9.27 -18.60
N ASP A 65 -3.96 9.53 -17.52
CA ASP A 65 -3.24 8.53 -16.76
C ASP A 65 -3.71 8.49 -15.31
N THR A 66 -4.59 7.52 -15.03
CA THR A 66 -5.16 7.25 -13.70
C THR A 66 -4.50 6.07 -13.00
N SER A 67 -3.39 5.57 -13.54
CA SER A 67 -2.71 4.36 -13.05
C SER A 67 -2.24 4.50 -11.59
N LEU A 68 -1.84 5.71 -11.21
CA LEU A 68 -1.30 6.05 -9.89
C LEU A 68 -2.32 6.61 -8.90
N VAL A 69 -3.62 6.61 -9.23
CA VAL A 69 -4.68 7.11 -8.34
C VAL A 69 -4.62 6.46 -6.96
N ILE A 70 -4.71 7.27 -5.91
CA ILE A 70 -4.64 6.81 -4.54
C ILE A 70 -6.05 6.50 -4.05
N ASP A 71 -6.42 5.22 -4.14
CA ASP A 71 -7.70 4.73 -3.64
C ASP A 71 -7.70 4.44 -2.12
N GLU A 72 -8.89 4.25 -1.56
CA GLU A 72 -9.08 3.90 -0.14
C GLU A 72 -8.35 2.61 0.25
N SER A 73 -8.35 1.61 -0.63
CA SER A 73 -7.70 0.32 -0.37
C SER A 73 -6.17 0.46 -0.28
N LYS A 74 -5.56 1.37 -1.03
CA LYS A 74 -4.13 1.73 -0.94
C LYS A 74 -3.84 2.33 0.44
N ILE A 75 -4.65 3.28 0.91
CA ILE A 75 -4.49 3.87 2.25
C ILE A 75 -4.67 2.82 3.35
N ARG A 76 -5.74 2.03 3.30
CA ARG A 76 -6.04 1.00 4.30
C ARG A 76 -4.91 -0.02 4.42
N ARG A 77 -4.33 -0.45 3.29
CA ARG A 77 -3.18 -1.35 3.26
C ARG A 77 -1.96 -0.73 3.94
N GLU A 78 -1.65 0.53 3.65
CA GLU A 78 -0.49 1.21 4.25
C GLU A 78 -0.68 1.42 5.75
N LYS A 79 -1.88 1.82 6.21
CA LYS A 79 -2.18 1.88 7.65
C LYS A 79 -1.99 0.53 8.34
N GLN A 80 -2.49 -0.54 7.73
CA GLN A 80 -2.33 -1.87 8.30
C GLN A 80 -0.85 -2.29 8.38
N LYS A 81 -0.03 -1.96 7.38
CA LYS A 81 1.42 -2.18 7.42
C LYS A 81 2.08 -1.39 8.54
N THR A 82 1.74 -0.11 8.69
CA THR A 82 2.26 0.76 9.75
C THR A 82 1.92 0.19 11.13
N ARG A 83 0.67 -0.18 11.37
CA ARG A 83 0.24 -0.80 12.64
C ARG A 83 0.97 -2.11 12.93
N ARG A 84 1.15 -2.97 11.92
CA ARG A 84 1.91 -4.22 12.07
C ARG A 84 3.38 -3.96 12.40
N ALA A 85 4.02 -3.01 11.72
CA ALA A 85 5.41 -2.64 11.99
C ALA A 85 5.58 -2.09 13.42
N ILE A 86 4.65 -1.23 13.87
CA ILE A 86 4.63 -0.72 15.25
C ILE A 86 4.42 -1.88 16.23
N GLY A 87 3.44 -2.76 15.99
CA GLY A 87 3.19 -3.92 16.83
C GLY A 87 4.43 -4.80 16.99
N GLN A 88 5.13 -5.13 15.91
CA GLN A 88 6.38 -5.91 15.96
C GLN A 88 7.49 -5.21 16.74
N ILE A 89 7.60 -3.87 16.64
CA ILE A 89 8.56 -3.09 17.44
C ILE A 89 8.18 -3.19 18.92
N MET A 90 6.90 -3.04 19.24
CA MET A 90 6.40 -3.11 20.62
C MET A 90 6.57 -4.51 21.22
N ASP A 91 6.28 -5.57 20.47
CA ASP A 91 6.47 -6.96 20.92
C ASP A 91 7.94 -7.23 21.26
N ARG A 92 8.87 -6.78 20.40
CA ARG A 92 10.31 -6.85 20.68
C ARG A 92 10.70 -6.03 21.92
N LEU A 93 10.08 -4.86 22.10
CA LEU A 93 10.35 -3.99 23.25
C LEU A 93 9.82 -4.60 24.56
N LEU A 94 8.61 -5.16 24.54
CA LEU A 94 7.95 -5.82 25.68
C LEU A 94 8.69 -7.08 26.12
N VAL A 95 9.14 -7.89 25.14
CA VAL A 95 9.95 -9.09 25.40
C VAL A 95 11.31 -8.72 26.03
N THR A 96 11.86 -7.54 25.73
CA THR A 96 13.18 -7.12 26.24
C THR A 96 13.10 -6.26 27.51
N LYS A 97 12.03 -5.50 27.72
CA LYS A 97 11.81 -4.65 28.91
C LYS A 97 10.31 -4.59 29.19
N GLY A 98 9.89 -5.14 30.34
CA GLY A 98 8.52 -5.00 30.82
C GLY A 98 8.16 -3.53 31.01
N ILE A 99 7.40 -2.95 30.08
CA ILE A 99 6.91 -1.58 30.18
C ILE A 99 5.39 -1.62 30.04
N TYR A 100 4.71 -1.18 31.10
CA TYR A 100 3.26 -1.00 31.16
C TYR A 100 2.92 0.37 30.55
N PHE A 101 2.01 0.41 29.59
CA PHE A 101 1.64 1.68 28.94
C PHE A 101 0.17 2.04 29.18
N ASP A 102 -0.01 3.22 29.76
CA ASP A 102 -1.26 3.96 29.77
C ASP A 102 -1.47 4.65 28.40
N VAL A 103 -2.68 4.51 27.86
CA VAL A 103 -2.98 4.47 26.41
C VAL A 103 -2.95 5.85 25.73
N GLY A 104 -2.60 6.92 26.45
CA GLY A 104 -2.69 8.31 25.96
C GLY A 104 -1.39 9.02 25.59
N LYS A 105 -0.21 8.55 26.01
CA LYS A 105 1.04 9.36 25.97
C LYS A 105 2.21 8.78 25.17
N ILE A 106 2.03 7.61 24.58
CA ILE A 106 3.12 6.83 23.99
C ILE A 106 3.71 7.54 22.75
N ILE A 107 2.86 8.14 21.91
CA ILE A 107 3.27 8.64 20.59
C ILE A 107 4.15 9.91 20.70
N LEU A 108 3.81 10.85 21.59
CA LEU A 108 4.60 12.07 21.81
C LEU A 108 5.99 11.75 22.37
N SER A 109 6.08 10.71 23.19
CA SER A 109 7.33 10.28 23.85
C SER A 109 8.32 9.67 22.85
N PHE A 110 7.84 8.93 21.85
CA PHE A 110 8.68 8.43 20.77
C PHE A 110 9.21 9.56 19.88
N LYS A 111 8.38 10.54 19.48
CA LYS A 111 8.84 11.68 18.67
C LYS A 111 9.94 12.47 19.38
N LYS A 112 9.75 12.79 20.66
CA LYS A 112 10.75 13.52 21.48
C LYS A 112 12.09 12.77 21.60
N LYS A 113 12.06 11.43 21.67
CA LYS A 113 13.27 10.60 21.75
C LYS A 113 14.06 10.53 20.43
N TYR A 114 13.40 10.57 19.28
CA TYR A 114 14.10 10.60 17.98
C TYR A 114 14.66 11.99 17.66
N GLU A 115 13.98 13.06 18.06
CA GLU A 115 14.41 14.45 17.84
C GLU A 115 15.66 14.80 18.69
N LEU A 116 15.80 14.18 19.88
CA LEU A 116 16.99 14.32 20.73
C LEU A 116 18.22 13.51 20.24
N LYS A 117 18.05 12.62 19.26
CA LYS A 117 19.14 11.77 18.75
C LYS A 117 19.82 12.32 17.49
N TYR A 118 19.33 13.43 16.95
CA TYR A 118 19.85 14.10 15.74
C TYR A 118 20.48 15.47 16.03
N ASN A 119 20.74 15.80 17.30
CA ASN A 119 21.40 17.05 17.71
C ASN A 119 22.58 16.79 18.66
N GLU A 120 23.38 15.77 18.36
CA GLU A 120 24.74 15.64 18.91
C GLU A 120 25.69 15.45 17.71
N GLU A 121 26.03 16.57 17.07
CA GLU A 121 27.33 16.77 16.42
C GLU A 121 28.27 17.45 17.42
#